data_AF-A0A3E1YD86-F1
#
_entry.id   AF-A0A3E1YD86-F1
#
_cell.length_a   1.000
_cell.length_b   1.000
_cell.length_c   1.000
_cell.angle_alpha   90.00
_cell.angle_beta   90.00
_cell.angle_gamma   90.00
#
_symmetry.space_group_name_H-M   'P 1'
#
loop_
_entity.id
_entity.type
_entity.pdbx_description
1 polymer ?
#
loop_
_entity_poly.entity_id
_entity_poly.type
_entity_poly.pdbx_seq_one_letter_code
_entity_poly.pdbx_strand_id
1 'polypeptide(L)' 'METHEEHTRKRLENRYRPISELIRGIFFILFGLFAIFAEKLGLGEFRISHTTMLIVGLVLVIYGLFRVVNGVRKLFFHRN' A
#
# COMPACT_ATOMS: atom_id res chain seq x y z
N MET A 1 -2.85 -24.26 -29.56
CA MET A 1 -3.76 -23.12 -29.28
C MET A 1 -3.48 -22.46 -27.93
N GLU A 2 -2.37 -22.79 -27.24
CA GLU A 2 -2.04 -22.29 -25.89
C GLU A 2 -1.25 -20.96 -25.89
N THR A 3 -0.59 -20.62 -26.99
CA THR A 3 0.31 -19.46 -27.09
C THR A 3 -0.42 -18.11 -27.00
N HIS A 4 -1.64 -18.00 -27.52
CA HIS A 4 -2.40 -16.73 -27.48
C HIS A 4 -2.94 -16.38 -26.08
N GLU A 5 -3.27 -17.37 -25.26
CA GLU A 5 -3.76 -17.16 -23.89
C GLU A 5 -2.63 -16.74 -22.95
N GLU A 6 -1.43 -17.31 -23.09
CA GLU A 6 -0.26 -16.92 -22.29
C GLU A 6 0.16 -15.46 -22.53
N HIS A 7 0.17 -15.02 -23.79
CA HIS A 7 0.50 -13.62 -24.12
C HIS A 7 -0.53 -12.63 -23.55
N THR A 8 -1.80 -13.03 -23.47
CA THR A 8 -2.89 -12.22 -22.93
C THR A 8 -2.81 -12.14 -21.40
N ARG A 9 -2.52 -13.27 -20.72
CA ARG A 9 -2.30 -13.31 -19.26
C ARG A 9 -1.07 -12.51 -18.84
N LYS A 10 0.06 -12.63 -19.56
CA LYS A 10 1.29 -11.85 -19.26
C LYS A 10 1.07 -10.34 -19.41
N ARG A 11 0.28 -9.89 -20.40
CA ARG A 11 -0.07 -8.47 -20.56
C ARG A 11 -0.99 -7.96 -19.43
N LEU A 12 -1.95 -8.78 -19.00
CA LEU A 12 -2.81 -8.47 -17.85
C LEU A 12 -2.01 -8.42 -16.54
N GLU A 13 -1.11 -9.37 -16.31
CA GLU A 13 -0.24 -9.44 -15.13
C GLU A 13 0.66 -8.21 -15.03
N ASN A 14 1.26 -7.76 -16.14
CA ASN A 14 2.07 -6.54 -16.17
C ASN A 14 1.27 -5.27 -15.87
N ARG A 15 -0.04 -5.25 -16.18
CA ARG A 15 -0.94 -4.12 -15.86
C ARG A 15 -1.44 -4.17 -14.41
N TYR A 16 -1.67 -5.36 -13.86
CA TYR A 16 -2.16 -5.56 -12.49
C TYR A 16 -1.08 -5.39 -11.41
N ARG A 17 0.18 -5.69 -11.72
CA ARG A 17 1.29 -5.55 -10.80
C ARG A 17 1.43 -4.12 -10.21
N PRO A 18 1.48 -3.03 -11.00
CA PRO A 18 1.56 -1.67 -10.46
C PRO A 18 0.31 -1.24 -9.67
N ILE A 19 -0.88 -1.71 -10.07
CA ILE A 19 -2.13 -1.47 -9.33
C ILE A 19 -2.08 -2.12 -7.94
N SER A 20 -1.57 -3.35 -7.86
CA SER A 20 -1.41 -4.06 -6.59
C SER A 20 -0.42 -3.37 -5.64
N GLU A 21 0.63 -2.72 -6.19
CA GLU A 21 1.59 -1.94 -5.40
C GLU A 21 0.95 -0.69 -4.81
N LEU A 22 0.12 0.01 -5.60
CA LEU A 22 -0.63 1.19 -5.18
C LEU A 22 -1.64 0.87 -4.08
N ILE A 23 -2.45 -0.17 -4.28
CA ILE A 23 -3.47 -0.61 -3.31
C ILE A 23 -2.81 -0.98 -1.98
N ARG A 24 -1.72 -1.76 -2.00
CA ARG A 24 -0.96 -2.08 -0.78
C ARG A 24 -0.42 -0.82 -0.11
N GLY A 25 0.06 0.15 -0.87
CA GLY A 25 0.51 1.45 -0.33
C GLY A 25 -0.61 2.21 0.40
N ILE A 26 -1.80 2.26 -0.18
CA ILE A 26 -2.98 2.87 0.46
C ILE A 26 -3.33 2.15 1.77
N PHE A 27 -3.36 0.81 1.77
CA PHE A 27 -3.61 0.04 2.99
C PHE A 27 -2.56 0.33 4.07
N PHE A 28 -1.27 0.41 3.72
CA PHE A 28 -0.22 0.77 4.67
C PHE A 28 -0.46 2.15 5.30
N ILE A 29 -0.88 3.14 4.50
CA ILE A 29 -1.22 4.47 5.00
C ILE A 29 -2.43 4.39 5.96
N LEU A 30 -3.50 3.69 5.56
CA LEU A 30 -4.70 3.54 6.39
C LEU A 30 -4.41 2.85 7.72
N PHE A 31 -3.63 1.76 7.71
CA PHE A 31 -3.22 1.08 8.93
C PHE A 31 -2.30 1.93 9.80
N GLY A 32 -1.39 2.70 9.19
CA GLY A 32 -0.52 3.60 9.94
C GLY A 32 -1.27 4.75 10.59
N LEU A 33 -2.22 5.35 9.87
CA LEU A 33 -3.15 6.35 10.44
C LEU A 33 -4.00 5.73 11.54
N PHE A 34 -4.54 4.55 11.33
CA PHE A 34 -5.28 3.83 12.36
C PHE A 34 -4.41 3.62 13.61
N ALA A 35 -3.16 3.16 13.47
CA ALA A 35 -2.26 2.98 14.61
C ALA A 35 -1.96 4.29 15.36
N ILE A 36 -1.88 5.43 14.66
CA ILE A 36 -1.65 6.75 15.27
C ILE A 36 -2.90 7.29 15.98
N PHE A 37 -4.09 7.06 15.41
CA PHE A 37 -5.33 7.69 15.86
C PHE A 37 -6.24 6.77 16.67
N ALA A 38 -5.99 5.46 16.73
CA ALA A 38 -6.90 4.51 17.38
C ALA A 38 -7.07 4.77 18.88
N GLU A 39 -6.00 5.18 19.59
CA GLU A 39 -6.11 5.62 20.99
C GLU A 39 -6.93 6.92 21.11
N LYS A 40 -6.68 7.91 20.23
CA LYS A 40 -7.43 9.18 20.25
C LYS A 40 -8.90 9.04 19.91
N LEU A 41 -9.24 8.04 19.10
CA LEU A 41 -10.61 7.73 18.69
C LEU A 41 -11.34 6.83 19.71
N GLY A 42 -10.66 6.40 20.78
CA GLY A 42 -11.22 5.48 21.78
C GLY A 42 -11.54 4.09 21.21
N LEU A 43 -10.90 3.72 20.10
CA LEU A 43 -11.19 2.48 19.36
C LEU A 43 -10.39 1.27 19.87
N GLY A 44 -9.55 1.43 20.90
CA GLY A 44 -8.88 0.31 21.56
C GLY A 44 -7.92 0.73 22.67
N GLU A 45 -7.98 0.03 23.80
CA GLU A 45 -6.90 -0.01 24.78
C GLU A 45 -5.85 -1.02 24.30
N PHE A 46 -4.89 -0.54 23.52
CA PHE A 46 -3.81 -1.42 23.07
C PHE A 46 -2.92 -1.76 24.26
N ARG A 47 -2.62 -3.04 24.45
CA ARG A 47 -1.65 -3.52 25.45
C ARG A 47 -0.19 -3.17 25.11
N ILE A 48 0.01 -2.40 24.04
CA ILE A 48 1.30 -1.99 23.50
C ILE A 48 1.50 -0.51 23.89
N SER A 49 2.72 -0.13 24.26
CA SER A 49 3.04 1.27 24.59
C SER A 49 2.67 2.21 23.44
N HIS A 50 1.98 3.31 23.76
CA HIS A 50 1.60 4.36 22.82
C HIS A 50 2.78 4.83 21.96
N THR A 51 3.96 4.98 22.56
CA THR A 51 5.18 5.39 21.83
C THR A 51 5.56 4.38 20.74
N THR A 52 5.47 3.09 21.05
CA THR A 52 5.74 2.02 20.07
C THR A 52 4.71 2.03 18.96
N MET A 53 3.42 2.20 19.29
CA MET A 53 2.35 2.22 18.31
C MET A 53 2.45 3.44 17.38
N LEU A 54 2.84 4.59 17.93
CA LEU A 54 3.10 5.81 17.16
C LEU A 54 4.28 5.64 16.21
N ILE A 55 5.40 5.06 16.66
CA ILE A 55 6.55 4.77 15.80
C ILE A 55 6.16 3.84 14.66
N VAL A 56 5.46 2.74 14.97
CA VAL A 56 4.98 1.77 13.97
C VAL A 56 4.05 2.47 12.97
N GLY A 57 3.08 3.25 13.44
CA GLY A 57 2.16 3.97 12.59
C GLY A 57 2.86 4.95 11.66
N LEU A 58 3.85 5.68 12.18
CA LEU A 58 4.62 6.66 11.41
C LEU A 58 5.47 5.97 10.32
N VAL A 59 6.09 4.83 10.65
CA VAL A 59 6.81 3.99 9.67
C VAL A 59 5.87 3.46 8.59
N LEU A 60 4.69 2.96 8.95
CA LEU A 60 3.69 2.45 7.99
C LEU A 60 3.20 3.56 7.04
N VAL A 61 2.96 4.77 7.56
CA VAL A 61 2.57 5.93 6.75
C VAL A 61 3.68 6.32 5.77
N ILE A 62 4.92 6.48 6.24
CA ILE A 62 6.06 6.83 5.37
C ILE A 62 6.27 5.78 4.28
N TYR A 63 6.29 4.50 4.66
CA TYR A 63 6.47 3.41 3.71
C TYR A 63 5.30 3.29 2.72
N GLY A 64 4.07 3.47 3.20
CA GLY A 64 2.87 3.50 2.37
C GLY A 64 2.90 4.64 1.35
N LEU A 65 3.30 5.85 1.76
CA LEU A 65 3.49 6.99 0.85
C LEU A 65 4.54 6.70 -0.22
N PHE A 66 5.70 6.16 0.17
CA PHE A 66 6.74 5.76 -0.79
C PHE A 66 6.21 4.76 -1.83
N ARG A 67 5.44 3.77 -1.38
CA ARG A 67 4.76 2.79 -2.25
C ARG A 67 3.74 3.42 -3.19
N VAL A 68 2.91 4.34 -2.70
CA VAL A 68 1.91 5.04 -3.53
C VAL A 68 2.60 5.90 -4.58
N VAL A 69 3.61 6.69 -4.21
CA VAL A 69 4.37 7.54 -5.16
C VAL A 69 5.03 6.68 -6.24
N ASN A 70 5.65 5.55 -5.86
CA ASN A 70 6.24 4.63 -6.83
C ASN A 70 5.19 3.95 -7.71
N GLY A 71 4.05 3.55 -7.14
CA GLY A 71 2.92 2.98 -7.88
C GLY A 71 2.35 3.96 -8.90
N VAL A 72 2.11 5.20 -8.50
CA VAL A 72 1.65 6.30 -9.38
C VAL A 72 2.69 6.57 -10.47
N ARG A 73 3.98 6.72 -10.13
CA ARG A 73 5.03 6.90 -11.12
C ARG A 73 5.05 5.77 -12.14
N LYS A 74 5.03 4.51 -11.70
CA LYS A 74 5.00 3.34 -12.61
C LYS A 74 3.70 3.24 -13.43
N LEU A 75 2.57 3.70 -12.91
CA LEU A 75 1.29 3.60 -13.63
C LEU A 75 1.14 4.70 -14.69
N PHE A 76 1.63 5.92 -14.41
CA PHE A 76 1.43 7.10 -15.26
C PHE A 76 2.63 7.45 -16.14
N PHE A 77 3.87 7.20 -15.71
CA PHE A 77 5.08 7.49 -16.52
C PHE A 77 5.53 6.35 -17.45
N HIS A 78 4.92 5.15 -17.36
CA HIS A 78 5.17 4.03 -18.29
C HIS A 78 4.23 4.06 -19.51
N ARG A 79 3.59 5.21 -19.76
CA ARG A 79 2.66 5.45 -20.88
C ARG A 79 3.15 6.60 -21.77
N ASN A 80 4.46 6.62 -22.03
CA ASN A 80 5.10 7.35 -23.12
C ASN A 80 6.31 6.55 -23.61
#